data_AF-T0TPN3-F1
#
_entry.id   AF-T0TPN3-F1
#
_cell.length_a   1.000
_cell.length_b   1.000
_cell.length_c   1.000
_cell.angle_alpha   90.00
_cell.angle_beta   90.00
_cell.angle_gamma   90.00
#
_symmetry.space_group_name_H-M   'P 1'
#
loop_
_entity.id
_entity.type
_entity.pdbx_description
1 polymer ?
#
loop_
_entity_poly.entity_id
_entity_poly.type
_entity_poly.pdbx_seq_one_letter_code
_entity_poly.pdbx_strand_id
1 'polypeptide(L)' 'MLTEEALDLQKKALYGEFLRSLDNIQGLGNQYLAFLDNDKTYFDLGQELMSITSKELKDFLNHYLSNMVITDFVVFPK' A
#
# COMPACT_ATOMS: atom_id res chain seq x y z
N MET A 1 4.18 14.50 11.27
CA MET A 1 3.48 13.74 12.31
C MET A 1 2.34 12.97 11.66
N LEU A 2 2.13 11.71 12.04
CA LEU A 2 0.98 10.92 11.59
C LEU A 2 -0.28 11.47 12.26
N THR A 3 -0.97 12.38 11.56
CA THR A 3 -2.29 12.89 11.96
C THR A 3 -3.38 12.12 11.22
N GLU A 4 -4.58 12.05 11.80
CA GLU A 4 -5.74 11.43 11.14
C GLU A 4 -6.06 12.10 9.80
N GLU A 5 -5.94 13.43 9.74
CA GLU A 5 -6.15 14.20 8.50
C GLU A 5 -5.14 13.85 7.42
N ALA A 6 -3.86 13.70 7.77
CA ALA A 6 -2.84 13.30 6.81
C ALA A 6 -3.08 11.86 6.32
N LEU A 7 -3.50 10.95 7.20
CA LEU A 7 -3.85 9.58 6.81
C LEU A 7 -5.07 9.56 5.86
N ASP A 8 -6.13 10.30 6.19
CA ASP A 8 -7.32 10.39 5.36
C ASP A 8 -7.02 10.97 3.97
N LEU A 9 -6.19 12.01 3.90
CA LEU A 9 -5.75 12.60 2.63
C LEU A 9 -4.99 11.58 1.77
N GLN A 10 -4.06 10.82 2.36
CA GLN A 10 -3.30 9.80 1.64
C GLN A 10 -4.19 8.63 1.18
N LYS A 11 -5.11 8.16 2.03
CA LYS A 11 -6.07 7.11 1.66
C LYS A 11 -6.93 7.53 0.46
N LYS A 12 -7.41 8.78 0.44
CA LYS A 12 -8.18 9.32 -0.68
C LYS A 12 -7.37 9.43 -1.97
N ALA A 13 -6.11 9.87 -1.88
CA ALA A 13 -5.22 9.93 -3.04
C ALA A 13 -4.99 8.54 -3.65
N LEU A 14 -4.63 7.57 -2.82
CA LEU A 14 -4.41 6.17 -3.23
C LEU A 14 -5.71 5.52 -3.75
N TYR A 15 -6.87 5.84 -3.18
CA TYR A 15 -8.15 5.36 -3.67
C TYR A 15 -8.46 5.92 -5.07
N GLY A 16 -8.12 7.18 -5.33
CA GLY A 16 -8.21 7.77 -6.67
C GLY A 16 -7.30 7.07 -7.68
N GLU A 17 -6.08 6.71 -7.29
CA GLU A 17 -5.17 5.91 -8.12
C GLU A 17 -5.72 4.50 -8.38
N PHE A 18 -6.28 3.86 -7.36
CA PHE A 18 -6.96 2.58 -7.51
C PHE A 18 -8.09 2.66 -8.55
N LEU A 19 -8.98 3.66 -8.47
CA LEU A 19 -10.04 3.84 -9.47
C LEU A 19 -9.46 3.99 -10.89
N ARG A 20 -8.43 4.83 -11.06
CA ARG A 20 -7.76 5.00 -12.35
C ARG A 20 -7.11 3.71 -12.87
N SER A 21 -6.66 2.84 -11.98
CA SER A 21 -6.07 1.55 -12.36
C SER A 21 -7.11 0.61 -13.00
N LEU A 22 -8.39 0.75 -12.64
CA LEU A 22 -9.48 -0.07 -13.18
C LEU A 22 -9.77 0.22 -14.66
N ASP A 23 -9.45 1.43 -15.13
CA ASP A 23 -9.62 1.84 -16.54
C ASP A 23 -8.57 1.21 -17.46
N ASN A 24 -7.51 0.60 -16.91
CA ASN A 24 -6.49 -0.11 -17.68
C ASN A 24 -6.75 -1.62 -17.65
N ILE A 25 -7.40 -2.15 -18.68
CA ILE A 25 -7.76 -3.58 -18.79
C ILE A 25 -6.56 -4.53 -18.66
N GLN A 26 -5.40 -4.16 -19.21
CA GLN A 26 -4.19 -5.00 -19.16
C GLN A 26 -3.60 -5.00 -17.75
N GLY A 27 -3.55 -3.82 -17.12
CA GLY A 27 -3.15 -3.67 -15.72
C GLY A 27 -4.08 -4.42 -14.78
N LEU A 28 -5.39 -4.30 -15.00
CA LEU A 28 -6.42 -4.95 -14.21
C LEU A 28 -6.31 -6.48 -14.25
N GLY A 29 -6.10 -7.06 -15.44
CA GLY A 29 -5.90 -8.51 -15.58
C GLY A 29 -4.69 -9.03 -14.81
N ASN A 30 -3.56 -8.30 -14.88
CA ASN A 30 -2.35 -8.66 -14.14
C ASN A 30 -2.56 -8.59 -12.62
N GLN A 31 -3.21 -7.54 -12.14
CA GLN A 31 -3.49 -7.38 -10.71
C GLN A 31 -4.47 -8.45 -10.23
N TYR A 32 -5.55 -8.70 -10.97
CA TYR A 32 -6.52 -9.74 -10.61
C TYR A 32 -5.87 -11.12 -10.42
N LEU A 33 -4.97 -11.52 -11.34
CA LEU A 33 -4.23 -12.77 -11.23
C LEU A 33 -3.28 -12.80 -10.03
N ALA A 34 -2.63 -11.68 -9.70
CA ALA A 34 -1.71 -11.59 -8.56
C ALA A 34 -2.42 -11.76 -7.20
N PHE A 35 -3.71 -11.41 -7.12
CA PHE A 35 -4.50 -11.50 -5.89
C PHE A 35 -5.39 -12.75 -5.79
N LEU A 36 -5.49 -13.56 -6.84
CA LEU A 36 -6.48 -14.64 -6.99
C LEU A 36 -6.51 -15.67 -5.83
N ASP A 37 -5.38 -15.92 -5.17
CA ASP A 37 -5.23 -16.96 -4.15
C ASP A 37 -5.54 -16.51 -2.69
N ASN A 38 -5.93 -15.24 -2.47
CA ASN A 38 -5.98 -14.64 -1.12
C ASN A 38 -7.38 -14.57 -0.49
N ASP A 39 -8.36 -15.37 -0.94
CA ASP A 39 -9.81 -15.25 -0.60
C ASP A 39 -10.41 -13.84 -0.88
N LYS A 40 -9.62 -12.95 -1.45
CA LYS A 40 -9.91 -11.57 -1.81
C LYS A 40 -9.38 -11.35 -3.22
N THR A 41 -10.06 -10.50 -3.95
CA THR A 41 -9.68 -10.07 -5.29
C THR A 41 -9.02 -8.71 -5.24
N TYR A 42 -8.42 -8.30 -6.36
CA TYR A 42 -7.95 -6.93 -6.52
C TYR A 42 -9.04 -5.87 -6.29
N PHE A 43 -10.31 -6.22 -6.50
CA PHE A 43 -11.43 -5.29 -6.31
C PHE A 43 -11.69 -4.94 -4.84
N ASP A 44 -11.25 -5.79 -3.91
CA ASP A 44 -11.38 -5.55 -2.47
C ASP A 44 -10.38 -4.50 -1.96
N LEU A 45 -9.33 -4.20 -2.74
CA LEU A 45 -8.26 -3.26 -2.38
C LEU A 45 -8.79 -1.89 -1.98
N GLY A 46 -9.80 -1.37 -2.67
CA GLY A 46 -10.37 -0.06 -2.35
C GLY A 46 -10.99 -0.03 -0.94
N GLN A 47 -11.71 -1.09 -0.55
CA GLN A 47 -12.32 -1.20 0.77
C GLN A 47 -11.25 -1.42 1.85
N GLU A 48 -10.28 -2.29 1.60
CA GLU A 48 -9.17 -2.56 2.52
C GLU A 48 -8.31 -1.32 2.75
N LEU A 49 -7.99 -0.56 1.70
CA LEU A 49 -7.30 0.71 1.81
C LEU A 49 -8.07 1.69 2.71
N MET A 50 -9.39 1.77 2.51
CA MET A 50 -10.24 2.69 3.26
C MET A 50 -10.54 2.21 4.70
N SER A 51 -10.27 0.95 5.05
CA SER A 51 -10.44 0.45 6.41
C SER A 51 -9.23 0.74 7.32
N ILE A 52 -8.05 1.00 6.74
CA ILE A 52 -6.81 1.26 7.50
C ILE A 52 -7.01 2.37 8.54
N THR A 53 -6.71 2.06 9.79
CA THR A 53 -6.75 3.01 10.90
C THR A 53 -5.36 3.55 11.23
N SER A 54 -5.30 4.73 11.85
CA SER A 54 -4.04 5.29 12.35
C SER A 54 -3.37 4.41 13.39
N LYS A 55 -4.14 3.61 14.14
CA LYS A 55 -3.60 2.66 15.11
C LYS A 55 -2.85 1.54 14.40
N GLU A 56 -3.50 0.87 13.45
CA GLU A 56 -2.89 -0.23 12.68
C GLU A 56 -1.64 0.24 11.94
N LEU A 57 -1.68 1.43 11.35
CA LEU A 57 -0.52 2.01 10.67
C LEU A 57 0.64 2.29 11.64
N LYS A 58 0.36 2.80 12.84
CA LYS A 58 1.40 3.00 13.87
C LYS A 58 1.97 1.67 14.36
N ASP A 59 1.12 0.70 14.61
CA ASP A 59 1.53 -0.63 15.06
C ASP A 59 2.41 -1.32 14.00
N PHE A 60 2.00 -1.24 12.73
CA PHE A 60 2.81 -1.70 11.59
C PHE A 60 4.16 -1.00 11.51
N LEU A 61 4.20 0.34 11.56
CA LEU A 61 5.44 1.10 11.48
C LEU A 61 6.38 0.77 12.64
N ASN A 62 5.87 0.68 13.86
CA ASN A 62 6.66 0.31 15.03
C ASN A 62 7.26 -1.09 14.87
N HIS A 63 6.45 -2.06 14.42
CA HIS A 63 6.93 -3.41 14.15
C HIS A 63 7.98 -3.43 13.04
N TYR A 64 7.70 -2.79 11.90
CA TYR A 64 8.57 -2.76 10.74
C TYR A 64 9.93 -2.12 11.06
N LEU A 65 9.92 -0.94 11.68
CA LEU A 65 11.13 -0.21 12.04
C LEU A 65 11.95 -0.94 13.11
N SER A 66 11.29 -1.61 14.06
CA SER A 66 12.00 -2.38 15.11
C SER A 66 12.71 -3.63 14.56
N ASN A 67 12.27 -4.15 13.41
CA ASN A 67 12.81 -5.36 12.79
C ASN A 67 13.57 -5.07 11.48
N MET A 68 13.77 -3.80 11.14
CA MET A 68 14.40 -3.41 9.89
C MET A 68 15.89 -3.78 9.91
N VAL A 69 16.31 -4.60 8.95
CA VAL A 69 17.73 -4.87 8.71
C VAL A 69 18.24 -3.84 7.71
N ILE A 70 19.10 -2.94 8.17
CA ILE A 70 19.75 -1.95 7.30
C ILE A 70 20.88 -2.65 6.56
N THR A 71 20.84 -2.59 5.23
CA THR A 71 21.96 -3.00 4.37
C THR A 71 22.46 -1.77 3.65
N ASP A 72 23.68 -1.34 3.98
CA ASP A 72 24.33 -0.19 3.36
C ASP A 72 25.29 -0.65 2.26
N PHE A 73 25.18 -0.04 1.09
CA PHE A 73 26.09 -0.24 -0.03
C PHE A 73 26.77 1.08 -0.35
N VAL A 74 28.11 1.08 -0.42
CA VAL A 74 28.90 2.22 -0.90
C VAL A 74 29.53 1.82 -2.23
N VAL A 75 29.14 2.50 -3.30
CA VAL A 75 29.73 2.33 -4.63
C VAL A 75 30.69 3.48 -4.89
N PHE A 76 31.98 3.18 -5.00
CA PHE A 76 32.98 4.17 -5.38
C PHE A 76 33.13 4.25 -6.91
N PRO A 77 33.37 5.45 -7.48
CA PRO A 77 33.73 5.60 -8.89
C PRO A 77 35.04 4.85 -9.21
N LYS A 78 35.22 4.45 -10.47
CA LYS A 78 36.50 3.90 -10.96
C LYS A 78 37.55 4.99 -11.12
#